data_AF-A0A8B7N6I4-F1
#
_entry.id   AF-A0A8B7N6I4-F1
#
_cell.length_a   1.000
_cell.length_b   1.000
_cell.length_c   1.000
_cell.angle_alpha   90.00
_cell.angle_beta   90.00
_cell.angle_gamma   90.00
#
_symmetry.space_group_name_H-M   'P 1'
#
loop_
_entity.id
_entity.type
_entity.pdbx_description
1 polymer ?
#
loop_
_entity_poly.entity_id
_entity_poly.type
_entity_poly.pdbx_seq_one_letter_code
_entity_poly.pdbx_strand_id
1 'polypeptide(L)'
;MFIWALFVLLVVSMSAEKEVPGQRAKAFKETGGVYPLMVDFCSALRWQHCLDEPVRIGCWNLQRYGVAKMKNELVMDVIVQVISNYDLIVLQEVTDTTGTAVPALITAINTYMGSENLYVAVESPRIGRNSYKEQYVFVYMPSRMTFVNGYKYVEQSDVFQVEPFIAHFTSNSTGPLREFAVIPLHAKPSDALVEMDALVDVYDQMILDLGIEDTIILGDFNAGCNYIVQEEYEQMRLYTDPRFHWLISDHADTTTKTTSCPYDRIILAGSTLQKAAYYKTATTYYFDEVLGIKSNSDLIQDISDHYPVGVMIRGSVPASVSDLYSSSSANSSEPRAPPSEVRVSVSVDLPSQPCWSKVFNLMQGWTSESQEGCPVHGLSELSPQVAISSNLAFLEWSATDVDGALQVLTHLSTQHPDVIPPQAVAVLGYKAGHGALSDPAIYAAEREPQHLRLSLLCRSHHQEALCSLTLSARTDVN
;
A
#
# COMPACT_ATOMS: atom_id res chain seq x y z
N MET A 1 9.68 -10.74 63.88
CA MET A 1 10.51 -10.10 62.83
C MET A 1 11.21 -11.15 61.95
N PHE A 2 10.46 -12.18 61.60
CA PHE A 2 10.66 -13.10 60.49
C PHE A 2 9.39 -12.90 59.62
N ILE A 3 9.48 -13.11 58.30
CA ILE A 3 8.37 -13.15 57.29
C ILE A 3 8.29 -11.97 56.29
N TRP A 4 9.10 -10.90 56.36
CA TRP A 4 9.00 -9.81 55.36
C TRP A 4 10.18 -9.64 54.39
N ALA A 5 11.19 -10.52 54.40
CA ALA A 5 12.37 -10.39 53.53
C ALA A 5 12.51 -11.49 52.45
N LEU A 6 11.54 -12.42 52.32
CA LEU A 6 11.58 -13.49 51.32
C LEU A 6 10.54 -13.39 50.20
N PHE A 7 9.72 -12.33 50.18
CA PHE A 7 8.69 -12.13 49.14
C PHE A 7 9.13 -11.21 47.98
N VAL A 8 10.38 -10.73 47.98
CA VAL A 8 10.91 -9.82 46.95
C VAL A 8 11.80 -10.56 45.92
N LEU A 9 11.97 -11.88 46.05
CA LEU A 9 12.85 -12.67 45.16
C LEU A 9 12.14 -13.79 44.38
N LEU A 10 10.80 -13.76 44.31
CA LEU A 10 10.04 -14.82 43.62
C LEU A 10 8.73 -14.35 42.98
N VAL A 11 8.71 -13.16 42.36
CA VAL A 11 7.72 -12.79 41.33
C VAL A 11 8.37 -11.82 40.32
N VAL A 12 9.40 -12.28 39.61
CA VAL A 12 9.82 -11.71 38.31
C VAL A 12 10.06 -12.88 37.37
N SER A 13 8.96 -13.57 37.06
CA SER A 13 8.88 -14.67 36.11
C SER A 13 7.43 -14.77 35.64
N MET A 14 6.93 -13.67 35.07
CA MET A 14 5.72 -13.69 34.25
C MET A 14 5.98 -12.77 33.06
N SER A 15 6.18 -13.41 31.92
CA SER A 15 5.93 -12.95 30.56
C SER A 15 6.08 -11.46 30.30
N ALA A 16 7.31 -11.02 30.01
CA ALA A 16 7.48 -9.91 29.10
C ALA A 16 7.11 -10.43 27.70
N GLU A 17 5.84 -10.29 27.32
CA GLU A 17 5.49 -10.24 25.90
C GLU A 17 6.26 -9.05 25.32
N LYS A 18 7.34 -9.36 24.60
CA LYS A 18 8.02 -8.38 23.76
C LYS A 18 7.02 -7.99 22.67
N GLU A 19 6.38 -6.85 22.83
CA GLU A 19 5.69 -6.19 21.73
C GLU A 19 6.70 -5.93 20.60
N VAL A 20 6.52 -6.65 19.47
CA VAL A 20 7.23 -6.46 18.19
C VAL A 20 6.43 -5.60 17.17
N PRO A 21 5.87 -4.40 17.48
CA PRO A 21 5.38 -3.50 16.43
C PRO A 21 6.49 -2.72 15.70
N GLY A 22 7.59 -2.41 16.37
CA GLY A 22 8.55 -1.38 15.92
C GLY A 22 9.48 -1.74 14.75
N GLN A 23 9.55 -3.01 14.33
CA GLN A 23 10.50 -3.45 13.29
C GLN A 23 9.89 -3.60 11.88
N ARG A 24 8.56 -3.57 11.74
CA ARG A 24 7.89 -3.94 10.49
C ARG A 24 7.91 -2.88 9.39
N ALA A 25 8.24 -1.62 9.66
CA ALA A 25 7.87 -0.48 8.78
C ALA A 25 9.03 0.24 8.07
N LYS A 26 10.14 -0.44 7.75
CA LYS A 26 11.28 0.25 7.09
C LYS A 26 11.18 0.26 5.56
N ALA A 27 10.60 -0.76 4.92
CA ALA A 27 10.57 -0.83 3.45
C ALA A 27 9.68 0.18 2.73
N PHE A 28 8.74 0.78 3.45
CA PHE A 28 7.79 1.74 2.90
C PHE A 28 7.86 3.08 3.67
N LYS A 29 8.99 3.35 4.34
CA LYS A 29 9.15 4.51 5.21
C LYS A 29 9.30 5.83 4.44
N GLU A 30 9.73 5.75 3.18
CA GLU A 30 9.97 6.92 2.32
C GLU A 30 8.76 7.32 1.47
N THR A 31 7.70 6.50 1.40
CA THR A 31 6.44 6.83 0.69
C THR A 31 5.53 7.78 1.47
N GLY A 32 6.12 8.70 2.25
CA GLY A 32 5.41 9.78 2.95
C GLY A 32 4.94 9.42 4.36
N GLY A 33 5.71 9.82 5.37
CA GLY A 33 5.31 10.42 6.66
C GLY A 33 4.11 9.95 7.50
N VAL A 34 3.35 8.92 7.15
CA VAL A 34 2.03 8.64 7.76
C VAL A 34 2.07 7.51 8.80
N TYR A 35 3.14 6.73 8.86
CA TYR A 35 3.20 5.55 9.72
C TYR A 35 3.22 5.79 11.24
N PRO A 36 3.87 6.83 11.80
CA PRO A 36 3.89 6.99 13.26
C PRO A 36 2.53 7.37 13.86
N LEU A 37 1.80 8.29 13.21
CA LEU A 37 0.57 8.89 13.77
C LEU A 37 -0.66 7.97 13.68
N MET A 38 -0.75 7.10 12.66
CA MET A 38 -1.88 6.16 12.52
C MET A 38 -1.79 4.96 13.48
N VAL A 39 -0.58 4.45 13.75
CA VAL A 39 -0.37 3.33 14.68
C VAL A 39 -0.71 3.76 16.10
N ASP A 40 -0.29 4.98 16.51
CA ASP A 40 -0.60 5.55 17.82
C ASP A 40 -2.10 5.83 18.01
N PHE A 41 -2.83 6.19 16.94
CA PHE A 41 -4.27 6.42 17.00
C PHE A 41 -5.09 5.12 17.12
N CYS A 42 -4.75 4.06 16.38
CA CYS A 42 -5.47 2.78 16.44
C CYS A 42 -5.15 1.97 17.72
N SER A 43 -3.96 2.13 18.29
CA SER A 43 -3.58 1.49 19.57
C SER A 43 -4.24 2.16 20.79
N ALA A 44 -4.53 3.47 20.73
CA ALA A 44 -5.21 4.21 21.81
C ALA A 44 -6.71 3.89 21.98
N LEU A 45 -7.40 3.41 20.93
CA LEU A 45 -8.87 3.28 20.89
C LEU A 45 -9.43 1.87 21.17
N ARG A 46 -8.61 0.87 21.52
CA ARG A 46 -9.05 -0.53 21.74
C ARG A 46 -9.95 -1.08 20.61
N TRP A 47 -9.35 -1.30 19.44
CA TRP A 47 -9.56 -2.49 18.56
C TRP A 47 -10.97 -2.90 18.09
N GLN A 48 -11.85 -2.00 17.63
CA GLN A 48 -13.06 -2.44 16.89
C GLN A 48 -13.40 -1.70 15.58
N HIS A 49 -12.64 -0.67 15.18
CA HIS A 49 -13.06 0.22 14.08
C HIS A 49 -11.97 0.73 13.11
N CYS A 50 -10.76 0.13 13.09
CA CYS A 50 -9.70 0.52 12.13
C CYS A 50 -9.67 -0.41 10.91
N LEU A 51 -9.29 0.11 9.73
CA LEU A 51 -8.92 -0.73 8.58
C LEU A 51 -7.78 -1.67 9.00
N ASP A 52 -7.78 -2.90 8.49
CA ASP A 52 -6.63 -3.78 8.67
C ASP A 52 -5.37 -3.14 8.06
N GLU A 53 -4.20 -3.49 8.58
CA GLU A 53 -2.95 -3.03 7.98
C GLU A 53 -2.88 -3.42 6.50
N PRO A 54 -2.30 -2.57 5.63
CA PRO A 54 -2.05 -2.91 4.24
C PRO A 54 -1.25 -4.21 4.09
N VAL A 55 -1.62 -5.04 3.10
CA VAL A 55 -0.85 -6.23 2.74
C VAL A 55 0.33 -5.84 1.87
N ARG A 56 1.55 -6.21 2.28
CA ARG A 56 2.79 -5.86 1.56
C ARG A 56 3.25 -7.04 0.73
N ILE A 57 3.31 -6.86 -0.59
CA ILE A 57 3.67 -7.90 -1.54
C ILE A 57 4.93 -7.48 -2.27
N GLY A 58 5.91 -8.36 -2.41
CA GLY A 58 7.15 -8.06 -3.11
C GLY A 58 7.78 -9.23 -3.85
N CYS A 59 8.87 -8.94 -4.55
CA CYS A 59 9.72 -9.90 -5.22
C CYS A 59 11.19 -9.57 -4.97
N TRP A 60 12.05 -10.58 -4.93
CA TRP A 60 13.49 -10.41 -4.81
C TRP A 60 14.27 -11.52 -5.50
N ASN A 61 15.08 -11.16 -6.50
CA ASN A 61 16.15 -12.01 -6.96
C ASN A 61 17.24 -12.08 -5.87
N LEU A 62 17.46 -13.27 -5.30
CA LEU A 62 18.43 -13.49 -4.22
C LEU A 62 19.82 -13.91 -4.72
N GLN A 63 20.05 -13.91 -6.03
CA GLN A 63 21.31 -14.26 -6.67
C GLN A 63 21.87 -15.60 -6.18
N ARG A 64 21.40 -16.68 -6.79
CA ARG A 64 21.81 -18.07 -6.50
C ARG A 64 21.70 -18.45 -5.01
N TYR A 65 20.55 -18.16 -4.40
CA TYR A 65 20.31 -18.58 -3.01
C TYR A 65 20.39 -20.11 -2.87
N GLY A 66 21.12 -20.56 -1.86
CA GLY A 66 21.29 -21.97 -1.54
C GLY A 66 22.17 -22.18 -0.30
N VAL A 67 22.63 -23.41 -0.08
CA VAL A 67 23.33 -23.81 1.16
C VAL A 67 24.52 -22.90 1.50
N ALA A 68 25.29 -22.45 0.50
CA ALA A 68 26.44 -21.57 0.72
C ALA A 68 26.02 -20.21 1.31
N LYS A 69 25.03 -19.55 0.68
CA LYS A 69 24.50 -18.26 1.13
C LYS A 69 23.79 -18.39 2.48
N MET A 70 23.03 -19.47 2.67
CA MET A 70 22.34 -19.78 3.93
C MET A 70 23.30 -19.95 5.12
N LYS A 71 24.53 -20.45 4.90
CA LYS A 71 25.53 -20.62 5.97
C LYS A 71 26.26 -19.34 6.36
N ASN A 72 26.12 -18.26 5.59
CA ASN A 72 26.73 -16.99 5.91
C ASN A 72 25.80 -16.19 6.84
N GLU A 73 26.16 -16.12 8.12
CA GLU A 73 25.35 -15.48 9.17
C GLU A 73 25.05 -14.00 8.86
N LEU A 74 26.05 -13.23 8.42
CA LEU A 74 25.88 -11.81 8.11
C LEU A 74 24.93 -11.58 6.92
N VAL A 75 25.01 -12.45 5.91
CA VAL A 75 24.10 -12.40 4.76
C VAL A 75 22.69 -12.77 5.18
N MET A 76 22.54 -13.84 5.98
CA MET A 76 21.24 -14.28 6.48
C MET A 76 20.59 -13.25 7.39
N ASP A 77 21.34 -12.55 8.23
CA ASP A 77 20.83 -11.47 9.08
C ASP A 77 20.19 -10.35 8.24
N VAL A 78 20.77 -10.01 7.09
CA VAL A 78 20.20 -9.02 6.17
C VAL A 78 18.99 -9.59 5.42
N ILE A 79 19.09 -10.80 4.86
CA ILE A 79 17.99 -11.46 4.13
C ILE A 79 16.74 -11.56 5.02
N VAL A 80 16.89 -11.99 6.27
CA VAL A 80 15.79 -12.10 7.24
C VAL A 80 15.18 -10.74 7.54
N GLN A 81 16.01 -9.72 7.78
CA GLN A 81 15.52 -8.36 8.02
C GLN A 81 14.75 -7.82 6.81
N VAL A 82 15.24 -8.03 5.59
CA VAL A 82 14.56 -7.61 4.35
C VAL A 82 13.20 -8.30 4.24
N ILE A 83 13.17 -9.64 4.27
CA ILE A 83 11.94 -10.44 4.12
C ILE A 83 10.90 -10.08 5.18
N SER A 84 11.33 -9.74 6.41
CA SER A 84 10.43 -9.38 7.51
C SER A 84 9.54 -8.14 7.27
N ASN A 85 9.84 -7.35 6.23
CA ASN A 85 9.03 -6.19 5.83
C ASN A 85 7.79 -6.55 4.98
N TYR A 86 7.66 -7.78 4.50
CA TYR A 86 6.64 -8.20 3.55
C TYR A 86 5.66 -9.22 4.14
N ASP A 87 4.38 -9.15 3.79
CA ASP A 87 3.40 -10.19 4.14
C ASP A 87 3.47 -11.37 3.16
N LEU A 88 3.86 -11.10 1.91
CA LEU A 88 4.22 -12.07 0.88
C LEU A 88 5.43 -11.53 0.10
N ILE A 89 6.47 -12.34 -0.04
CA ILE A 89 7.59 -12.05 -0.93
C ILE A 89 7.94 -13.28 -1.76
N VAL A 90 8.10 -13.08 -3.06
CA VAL A 90 8.55 -14.12 -3.98
C VAL A 90 10.06 -14.03 -4.13
N LEU A 91 10.76 -15.11 -3.86
CA LEU A 91 12.20 -15.22 -3.99
C LEU A 91 12.54 -15.93 -5.31
N GLN A 92 13.49 -15.37 -6.05
CA GLN A 92 13.99 -15.90 -7.32
C GLN A 92 15.46 -16.31 -7.19
N GLU A 93 15.95 -17.05 -8.18
CA GLU A 93 17.27 -17.70 -8.16
C GLU A 93 17.55 -18.59 -6.94
N VAL A 94 16.53 -19.29 -6.42
CA VAL A 94 16.76 -20.34 -5.43
C VAL A 94 17.24 -21.60 -6.15
N THR A 95 18.49 -22.00 -5.90
CA THR A 95 19.18 -23.06 -6.67
C THR A 95 19.54 -24.28 -5.82
N ASP A 96 19.03 -24.37 -4.59
CA ASP A 96 19.39 -25.42 -3.65
C ASP A 96 18.89 -26.81 -4.06
N THR A 97 19.81 -27.68 -4.43
CA THR A 97 19.48 -29.07 -4.81
C THR A 97 19.19 -29.98 -3.61
N THR A 98 19.58 -29.59 -2.39
CA THR A 98 19.43 -30.44 -1.20
C THR A 98 18.09 -30.24 -0.50
N GLY A 99 17.36 -29.16 -0.80
CA GLY A 99 16.08 -28.81 -0.17
C GLY A 99 16.23 -28.37 1.29
N THR A 100 17.40 -27.87 1.70
CA THR A 100 17.68 -27.51 3.10
C THR A 100 17.70 -26.01 3.36
N ALA A 101 17.97 -25.20 2.33
CA ALA A 101 18.12 -23.76 2.47
C ALA A 101 16.79 -23.06 2.79
N VAL A 102 15.69 -23.41 2.12
CA VAL A 102 14.37 -22.80 2.35
C VAL A 102 13.82 -23.12 3.75
N PRO A 103 13.85 -24.36 4.26
CA PRO A 103 13.44 -24.64 5.64
C PRO A 103 14.28 -23.88 6.68
N ALA A 104 15.60 -23.75 6.46
CA ALA A 104 16.48 -22.98 7.33
C ALA A 104 16.15 -21.48 7.30
N LEU A 105 15.85 -20.93 6.12
CA LEU A 105 15.41 -19.54 5.96
C LEU A 105 14.13 -19.26 6.76
N ILE A 106 13.10 -20.11 6.62
CA ILE A 106 11.84 -19.94 7.36
C ILE A 106 12.06 -20.03 8.87
N THR A 107 12.92 -20.93 9.32
CA THR A 107 13.30 -21.03 10.74
C THR A 107 13.98 -19.74 11.22
N ALA A 108 14.90 -19.19 10.43
CA ALA A 108 15.60 -17.96 10.77
C ALA A 108 14.65 -16.74 10.83
N ILE A 109 13.74 -16.61 9.85
CA ILE A 109 12.74 -15.53 9.83
C ILE A 109 11.81 -15.62 11.04
N ASN A 110 11.26 -16.80 11.34
CA ASN A 110 10.36 -16.98 12.47
C ASN A 110 11.06 -16.74 13.82
N THR A 111 12.33 -17.15 13.92
CA THR A 111 13.17 -16.87 15.10
C THR A 111 13.40 -15.37 15.29
N TYR A 112 13.76 -14.66 14.22
CA TYR A 112 13.93 -13.20 14.24
C TYR A 112 12.65 -12.47 14.65
N MET A 113 11.49 -12.94 14.17
CA MET A 113 10.18 -12.36 14.50
C MET A 113 9.67 -12.75 15.91
N GLY A 114 10.36 -13.64 16.62
CA GLY A 114 9.98 -14.08 17.97
C GLY A 114 8.71 -14.93 18.03
N SER A 115 8.29 -15.53 16.92
CA SER A 115 7.07 -16.34 16.83
C SER A 115 7.27 -17.53 15.89
N GLU A 116 7.03 -18.73 16.42
CA GLU A 116 7.04 -19.96 15.62
C GLU A 116 5.80 -19.97 14.70
N ASN A 117 6.02 -20.22 13.40
CA ASN A 117 4.99 -20.31 12.35
C ASN A 117 4.38 -18.98 11.86
N LEU A 118 5.04 -17.84 12.08
CA LEU A 118 4.58 -16.57 11.53
C LEU A 118 4.65 -16.55 9.99
N TYR A 119 5.73 -17.11 9.43
CA TYR A 119 5.94 -17.30 8.00
C TYR A 119 6.01 -18.77 7.65
N VAL A 120 5.52 -19.09 6.45
CA VAL A 120 5.67 -20.38 5.77
C VAL A 120 6.18 -20.16 4.35
N ALA A 121 6.66 -21.22 3.69
CA ALA A 121 7.10 -21.19 2.30
C ALA A 121 6.29 -22.17 1.44
N VAL A 122 6.03 -21.77 0.20
CA VAL A 122 5.64 -22.67 -0.90
C VAL A 122 6.71 -22.60 -1.98
N GLU A 123 7.22 -23.75 -2.38
CA GLU A 123 8.26 -23.86 -3.41
C GLU A 123 7.66 -24.40 -4.71
N SER A 124 7.97 -23.74 -5.82
CA SER A 124 7.79 -24.35 -7.15
C SER A 124 8.75 -25.54 -7.34
N PRO A 125 8.49 -26.43 -8.33
CA PRO A 125 9.49 -27.40 -8.77
C PRO A 125 10.80 -26.72 -9.19
N ARG A 126 11.88 -27.50 -9.30
CA ARG A 126 13.12 -27.00 -9.92
C ARG A 126 12.94 -26.88 -11.43
N ILE A 127 12.95 -25.65 -11.92
CA ILE A 127 12.60 -25.23 -13.28
C ILE A 127 13.85 -24.72 -14.02
N GLY A 128 13.97 -24.99 -15.31
CA GLY A 128 15.14 -24.62 -16.10
C GLY A 128 15.44 -25.60 -17.24
N ARG A 129 15.80 -25.07 -18.42
CA ARG A 129 16.11 -25.86 -19.63
C ARG A 129 17.26 -26.85 -19.48
N ASN A 130 18.26 -26.53 -18.66
CA ASN A 130 19.50 -27.30 -18.58
C ASN A 130 19.79 -27.78 -17.13
N SER A 131 21.04 -28.13 -16.83
CA SER A 131 21.43 -28.60 -15.49
C SER A 131 21.31 -27.51 -14.42
N TYR A 132 21.38 -26.25 -14.83
CA TYR A 132 21.11 -25.12 -13.96
C TYR A 132 19.60 -24.93 -13.86
N LYS A 133 19.08 -25.04 -12.63
CA LYS A 133 17.67 -24.96 -12.33
C LYS A 133 17.42 -24.13 -11.09
N GLU A 134 16.35 -23.37 -11.15
CA GLU A 134 15.91 -22.43 -10.12
C GLU A 134 14.54 -22.83 -9.58
N GLN A 135 14.13 -22.21 -8.48
CA GLN A 135 12.81 -22.29 -7.90
C GLN A 135 12.33 -20.89 -7.57
N TYR A 136 11.06 -20.63 -7.87
CA TYR A 136 10.29 -19.59 -7.19
C TYR A 136 9.88 -20.07 -5.81
N VAL A 137 10.14 -19.26 -4.79
CA VAL A 137 9.76 -19.54 -3.40
C VAL A 137 8.88 -18.42 -2.87
N PHE A 138 7.65 -18.74 -2.52
CA PHE A 138 6.66 -17.82 -1.99
C PHE A 138 6.72 -17.88 -0.47
N VAL A 139 7.32 -16.86 0.17
CA VAL A 139 7.37 -16.73 1.62
C VAL A 139 6.24 -15.83 2.06
N TYR A 140 5.30 -16.33 2.86
CA TYR A 140 4.10 -15.57 3.23
C TYR A 140 3.63 -15.84 4.66
N MET A 141 2.80 -14.92 5.18
CA MET A 141 2.17 -15.06 6.50
C MET A 141 0.77 -15.71 6.38
N PRO A 142 0.54 -16.91 6.97
CA PRO A 142 -0.77 -17.56 6.95
C PRO A 142 -1.90 -16.76 7.60
N SER A 143 -1.57 -15.83 8.51
CA SER A 143 -2.56 -14.95 9.15
C SER A 143 -3.10 -13.86 8.22
N ARG A 144 -2.43 -13.62 7.09
CA ARG A 144 -2.77 -12.55 6.12
C ARG A 144 -3.40 -13.13 4.86
N MET A 145 -2.90 -14.28 4.41
CA MET A 145 -3.35 -14.93 3.19
C MET A 145 -3.11 -16.45 3.25
N THR A 146 -3.78 -17.18 2.37
CA THR A 146 -3.68 -18.64 2.27
C THR A 146 -3.38 -19.03 0.83
N PHE A 147 -2.28 -19.77 0.63
CA PHE A 147 -2.02 -20.45 -0.63
C PHE A 147 -3.05 -21.56 -0.85
N VAL A 148 -3.70 -21.55 -2.01
CA VAL A 148 -4.74 -22.52 -2.37
C VAL A 148 -4.14 -23.66 -3.19
N ASN A 149 -3.52 -23.30 -4.31
CA ASN A 149 -2.86 -24.21 -5.24
C ASN A 149 -1.89 -23.44 -6.14
N GLY A 150 -1.08 -24.18 -6.89
CA GLY A 150 -0.18 -23.59 -7.88
C GLY A 150 0.35 -24.62 -8.85
N TYR A 151 0.75 -24.16 -10.03
CA TYR A 151 1.24 -25.01 -11.10
C TYR A 151 2.25 -24.26 -11.98
N LYS A 152 3.20 -25.03 -12.52
CA LYS A 152 4.12 -24.52 -13.53
C LYS A 152 3.34 -24.36 -14.83
N TYR A 153 3.51 -23.22 -15.51
CA TYR A 153 2.97 -23.01 -16.84
C TYR A 153 3.47 -24.11 -17.79
N VAL A 154 2.55 -24.61 -18.63
CA VAL A 154 2.86 -25.62 -19.64
C VAL A 154 2.91 -24.92 -20.98
N GLU A 155 4.12 -24.67 -21.46
CA GLU A 155 4.32 -23.98 -22.73
C GLU A 155 4.04 -24.89 -23.94
N GLN A 156 3.52 -24.30 -25.02
CA GLN A 156 3.33 -25.00 -26.31
C GLN A 156 4.62 -25.00 -27.14
N SER A 157 5.48 -24.02 -26.91
CA SER A 157 6.78 -23.81 -27.55
C SER A 157 7.78 -23.38 -26.48
N ASP A 158 9.03 -23.87 -26.56
CA ASP A 158 10.13 -23.61 -25.61
C ASP A 158 10.57 -22.12 -25.59
N VAL A 159 9.78 -21.26 -24.95
CA VAL A 159 9.95 -19.80 -24.87
C VAL A 159 10.72 -19.43 -23.61
N PHE A 160 10.32 -19.98 -22.45
CA PHE A 160 10.86 -19.54 -21.16
C PHE A 160 12.11 -20.31 -20.79
N GLN A 161 13.16 -19.61 -20.34
CA GLN A 161 14.31 -20.25 -19.71
C GLN A 161 13.94 -20.86 -18.34
N VAL A 162 13.08 -20.16 -17.59
CA VAL A 162 12.48 -20.58 -16.34
C VAL A 162 10.97 -20.33 -16.45
N GLU A 163 10.20 -21.39 -16.69
CA GLU A 163 8.75 -21.29 -16.88
C GLU A 163 8.04 -20.68 -15.65
N PRO A 164 7.11 -19.72 -15.82
CA PRO A 164 6.37 -19.12 -14.71
C PRO A 164 5.61 -20.16 -13.85
N PHE A 165 5.60 -19.96 -12.53
CA PHE A 165 4.81 -20.76 -11.60
C PHE A 165 3.60 -19.95 -11.09
N ILE A 166 2.42 -20.27 -11.60
CA ILE A 166 1.17 -19.62 -11.20
C ILE A 166 0.83 -20.06 -9.78
N ALA A 167 0.75 -19.12 -8.85
CA ALA A 167 0.33 -19.37 -7.47
C ALA A 167 -0.97 -18.64 -7.15
N HIS A 168 -1.98 -19.37 -6.68
CA HIS A 168 -3.28 -18.84 -6.30
C HIS A 168 -3.35 -18.64 -4.78
N PHE A 169 -3.71 -17.42 -4.37
CA PHE A 169 -3.93 -17.04 -2.98
C PHE A 169 -5.35 -16.55 -2.73
N THR A 170 -5.83 -16.82 -1.51
CA THR A 170 -6.99 -16.13 -0.95
C THR A 170 -6.55 -15.26 0.23
N SER A 171 -7.26 -14.17 0.47
CA SER A 171 -6.96 -13.24 1.56
C SER A 171 -8.23 -12.60 2.09
N ASN A 172 -8.39 -12.65 3.41
CA ASN A 172 -9.40 -11.86 4.12
C ASN A 172 -8.87 -10.50 4.56
N SER A 173 -7.56 -10.27 4.44
CA SER A 173 -6.88 -9.05 4.85
C SER A 173 -6.86 -7.95 3.76
N THR A 174 -7.37 -8.22 2.55
CA THR A 174 -7.27 -7.32 1.38
C THR A 174 -8.61 -6.72 0.91
N GLY A 175 -9.52 -6.47 1.85
CA GLY A 175 -10.80 -5.80 1.55
C GLY A 175 -11.65 -6.52 0.50
N PRO A 176 -12.01 -5.87 -0.63
CA PRO A 176 -12.81 -6.51 -1.68
C PRO A 176 -12.02 -7.56 -2.48
N LEU A 177 -10.68 -7.50 -2.48
CA LEU A 177 -9.84 -8.50 -3.12
C LEU A 177 -9.81 -9.76 -2.24
N ARG A 178 -10.51 -10.82 -2.65
CA ARG A 178 -10.63 -12.07 -1.88
C ARG A 178 -9.74 -13.19 -2.39
N GLU A 179 -9.53 -13.23 -3.68
CA GLU A 179 -8.65 -14.18 -4.35
C GLU A 179 -7.83 -13.45 -5.39
N PHE A 180 -6.57 -13.85 -5.56
CA PHE A 180 -5.68 -13.31 -6.56
C PHE A 180 -4.61 -14.33 -6.93
N ALA A 181 -4.07 -14.21 -8.14
CA ALA A 181 -2.93 -14.99 -8.59
C ALA A 181 -1.63 -14.18 -8.48
N VAL A 182 -0.52 -14.90 -8.34
CA VAL A 182 0.83 -14.35 -8.40
C VAL A 182 1.63 -15.13 -9.44
N ILE A 183 2.16 -14.42 -10.43
CA ILE A 183 2.91 -15.00 -11.55
C ILE A 183 4.32 -14.41 -11.53
N PRO A 184 5.33 -15.15 -11.05
CA PRO A 184 6.71 -14.71 -11.13
C PRO A 184 7.32 -15.00 -12.50
N LEU A 185 8.21 -14.13 -12.95
CA LEU A 185 9.13 -14.39 -14.06
C LEU A 185 10.55 -13.95 -13.67
N HIS A 186 11.52 -14.81 -13.94
CA HIS A 186 12.94 -14.46 -13.95
C HIS A 186 13.39 -14.62 -15.39
N ALA A 187 13.36 -13.52 -16.13
CA ALA A 187 13.51 -13.56 -17.58
C ALA A 187 14.97 -13.74 -17.96
N LYS A 188 15.27 -14.60 -18.94
CA LYS A 188 16.65 -14.70 -19.46
C LYS A 188 17.07 -13.39 -20.13
N PRO A 189 18.21 -12.76 -19.77
CA PRO A 189 18.55 -11.42 -20.27
C PRO A 189 18.56 -11.28 -21.80
N SER A 190 19.02 -12.29 -22.54
CA SER A 190 19.06 -12.26 -24.01
C SER A 190 17.70 -12.46 -24.68
N ASP A 191 16.73 -13.00 -23.95
CA ASP A 191 15.40 -13.38 -24.45
C ASP A 191 14.30 -12.60 -23.72
N ALA A 192 14.67 -11.57 -22.93
CA ALA A 192 13.80 -10.86 -22.00
C ALA A 192 12.53 -10.35 -22.68
N LEU A 193 12.67 -9.70 -23.84
CA LEU A 193 11.55 -9.19 -24.63
C LEU A 193 10.53 -10.30 -24.99
N VAL A 194 11.02 -11.47 -25.43
CA VAL A 194 10.15 -12.57 -25.88
C VAL A 194 9.50 -13.27 -24.70
N GLU A 195 10.23 -13.50 -23.61
CA GLU A 195 9.68 -14.10 -22.40
C GLU A 195 8.64 -13.18 -21.74
N MET A 196 8.90 -11.87 -21.69
CA MET A 196 7.94 -10.89 -21.17
C MET A 196 6.70 -10.79 -22.06
N ASP A 197 6.83 -10.75 -23.39
CA ASP A 197 5.68 -10.74 -24.29
C ASP A 197 4.76 -11.96 -24.07
N ALA A 198 5.36 -13.13 -23.84
CA ALA A 198 4.65 -14.38 -23.60
C ALA A 198 3.87 -14.41 -22.26
N LEU A 199 4.12 -13.50 -21.31
CA LEU A 199 3.33 -13.41 -20.08
C LEU A 199 1.86 -13.09 -20.33
N VAL A 200 1.52 -12.47 -21.47
CA VAL A 200 0.12 -12.26 -21.88
C VAL A 200 -0.58 -13.61 -22.08
N ASP A 201 0.09 -14.56 -22.74
CA ASP A 201 -0.46 -15.90 -22.97
C ASP A 201 -0.57 -16.69 -21.66
N VAL A 202 0.40 -16.51 -20.75
CA VAL A 202 0.37 -17.11 -19.40
C VAL A 202 -0.83 -16.58 -18.61
N TYR A 203 -1.05 -15.27 -18.62
CA TYR A 203 -2.19 -14.64 -17.94
C TYR A 203 -3.53 -15.10 -18.53
N ASP A 204 -3.65 -15.11 -19.86
CA ASP A 204 -4.89 -15.52 -20.53
C ASP A 204 -5.22 -17.00 -20.27
N GLN A 205 -4.21 -17.88 -20.30
CA GLN A 205 -4.40 -19.29 -19.96
C GLN A 205 -4.77 -19.48 -18.49
N MET A 206 -4.14 -18.71 -17.58
CA MET A 206 -4.47 -18.75 -16.17
C MET A 206 -5.92 -18.34 -15.88
N ILE A 207 -6.46 -17.35 -16.60
CA ILE A 207 -7.88 -16.98 -16.48
C ILE A 207 -8.76 -18.18 -16.86
N LEU A 208 -8.43 -18.90 -17.95
CA LEU A 208 -9.19 -20.07 -18.37
C LEU A 208 -9.12 -21.22 -17.36
N ASP A 209 -7.96 -21.42 -16.73
CA ASP A 209 -7.71 -22.51 -15.80
C ASP A 209 -8.34 -22.26 -14.41
N LEU A 210 -8.27 -21.02 -13.92
CA LEU A 210 -8.62 -20.66 -12.55
C LEU A 210 -9.87 -19.78 -12.43
N GLY A 211 -10.25 -19.06 -13.48
CA GLY A 211 -11.33 -18.07 -13.43
C GLY A 211 -10.99 -16.81 -12.62
N ILE A 212 -9.69 -16.56 -12.38
CA ILE A 212 -9.18 -15.41 -11.60
C ILE A 212 -8.71 -14.35 -12.60
N GLU A 213 -9.12 -13.09 -12.43
CA GLU A 213 -8.58 -11.97 -13.23
C GLU A 213 -7.55 -11.15 -12.44
N ASP A 214 -7.77 -11.01 -11.13
CA ASP A 214 -6.93 -10.24 -10.23
C ASP A 214 -5.56 -10.92 -10.04
N THR A 215 -4.52 -10.39 -10.70
CA THR A 215 -3.20 -11.03 -10.80
C THR A 215 -2.06 -10.05 -10.59
N ILE A 216 -1.09 -10.42 -9.75
CA ILE A 216 0.18 -9.72 -9.59
C ILE A 216 1.24 -10.47 -10.40
N ILE A 217 1.81 -9.83 -11.42
CA ILE A 217 2.91 -10.35 -12.22
C ILE A 217 4.18 -9.61 -11.77
N LEU A 218 5.21 -10.31 -11.31
CA LEU A 218 6.38 -9.70 -10.68
C LEU A 218 7.68 -10.45 -10.93
N GLY A 219 8.81 -9.77 -10.79
CA GLY A 219 10.13 -10.42 -10.80
C GLY A 219 11.21 -9.65 -11.54
N ASP A 220 12.41 -10.24 -11.56
CA ASP A 220 13.53 -9.82 -12.41
C ASP A 220 13.21 -10.12 -13.87
N PHE A 221 12.68 -9.12 -14.56
CA PHE A 221 12.29 -9.24 -15.95
C PHE A 221 13.44 -8.88 -16.89
N ASN A 222 14.60 -8.48 -16.36
CA ASN A 222 15.66 -7.86 -17.17
C ASN A 222 15.11 -6.70 -18.05
N ALA A 223 14.12 -5.99 -17.51
CA ALA A 223 13.25 -5.03 -18.19
C ALA A 223 13.89 -3.65 -18.40
N GLY A 224 15.02 -3.57 -19.12
CA GLY A 224 15.58 -2.29 -19.55
C GLY A 224 17.08 -2.30 -19.83
N CYS A 225 17.69 -1.12 -19.79
CA CYS A 225 19.12 -0.91 -20.06
C CYS A 225 19.54 -1.53 -21.41
N ASN A 226 20.47 -2.48 -21.39
CA ASN A 226 21.04 -3.08 -22.60
C ASN A 226 20.25 -4.31 -23.07
N TYR A 227 19.20 -4.71 -22.35
CA TYR A 227 18.42 -5.91 -22.67
C TYR A 227 17.14 -5.58 -23.44
N ILE A 228 16.49 -4.46 -23.12
CA ILE A 228 15.30 -3.97 -23.82
C ILE A 228 15.39 -2.45 -23.97
N VAL A 229 15.25 -1.96 -25.21
CA VAL A 229 15.17 -0.53 -25.52
C VAL A 229 13.71 -0.06 -25.63
N GLN A 230 13.48 1.26 -25.56
CA GLN A 230 12.13 1.85 -25.52
C GLN A 230 11.27 1.44 -26.71
N GLU A 231 11.84 1.38 -27.91
CA GLU A 231 11.12 1.00 -29.14
C GLU A 231 10.62 -0.45 -29.12
N GLU A 232 11.28 -1.33 -28.35
CA GLU A 232 10.89 -2.72 -28.19
C GLU A 232 9.71 -2.87 -27.22
N TYR A 233 9.67 -2.04 -26.15
CA TYR A 233 8.51 -1.96 -25.25
C TYR A 233 7.23 -1.62 -26.00
N GLU A 234 7.30 -0.64 -26.91
CA GLU A 234 6.14 -0.17 -27.69
C GLU A 234 5.56 -1.23 -28.64
N GLN A 235 6.27 -2.34 -28.85
CA GLN A 235 5.83 -3.47 -29.67
C GLN A 235 5.38 -4.68 -28.84
N MET A 236 5.70 -4.71 -27.54
CA MET A 236 5.39 -5.83 -26.65
C MET A 236 3.93 -5.78 -26.18
N ARG A 237 3.23 -6.91 -26.26
CA ARG A 237 1.82 -7.02 -25.84
C ARG A 237 1.66 -6.69 -24.36
N LEU A 238 2.54 -7.20 -23.50
CA LEU A 238 2.48 -6.96 -22.04
C LEU A 238 2.56 -5.47 -21.67
N TYR A 239 3.21 -4.64 -22.50
CA TYR A 239 3.34 -3.20 -22.27
C TYR A 239 2.21 -2.39 -22.90
N THR A 240 1.76 -2.80 -24.09
CA THR A 240 0.75 -2.06 -24.88
C THR A 240 -0.69 -2.43 -24.52
N ASP A 241 -0.92 -3.59 -23.92
CA ASP A 241 -2.24 -4.06 -23.51
C ASP A 241 -2.70 -3.34 -22.22
N PRO A 242 -3.82 -2.59 -22.25
CA PRO A 242 -4.28 -1.77 -21.14
C PRO A 242 -4.73 -2.56 -19.91
N ARG A 243 -4.85 -3.89 -20.03
CA ARG A 243 -5.13 -4.77 -18.88
C ARG A 243 -4.01 -4.77 -17.85
N PHE A 244 -2.78 -4.46 -18.25
CA PHE A 244 -1.59 -4.57 -17.42
C PHE A 244 -1.11 -3.20 -16.92
N HIS A 245 -1.13 -3.00 -15.60
CA HIS A 245 -0.69 -1.77 -14.95
C HIS A 245 0.72 -1.95 -14.38
N TRP A 246 1.69 -1.34 -15.04
CA TRP A 246 3.09 -1.34 -14.61
C TRP A 246 3.29 -0.36 -13.45
N LEU A 247 3.84 -0.85 -12.34
CA LEU A 247 3.97 -0.03 -11.13
C LEU A 247 5.40 0.44 -10.86
N ILE A 248 6.41 -0.35 -11.23
CA ILE A 248 7.81 0.04 -11.08
C ILE A 248 8.23 0.85 -12.30
N SER A 249 8.67 2.08 -12.05
CA SER A 249 9.07 3.05 -13.09
C SER A 249 10.30 2.58 -13.87
N ASP A 250 10.39 2.96 -15.15
CA ASP A 250 11.60 2.81 -15.98
C ASP A 250 12.79 3.64 -15.45
N HIS A 251 12.54 4.54 -14.50
CA HIS A 251 13.58 5.32 -13.81
C HIS A 251 13.99 4.71 -12.46
N ALA A 252 13.40 3.58 -12.06
CA ALA A 252 13.79 2.89 -10.85
C ALA A 252 15.16 2.22 -11.04
N ASP A 253 16.00 2.28 -10.01
CA ASP A 253 17.18 1.43 -9.93
C ASP A 253 16.82 0.22 -9.08
N THR A 254 16.91 -0.98 -9.66
CA THR A 254 16.65 -2.23 -8.94
C THR A 254 17.92 -3.05 -8.77
N THR A 255 19.10 -2.51 -9.08
CA THR A 255 20.38 -3.23 -9.02
C THR A 255 21.28 -2.72 -7.91
N THR A 256 22.01 -3.60 -7.22
CA THR A 256 22.98 -3.20 -6.17
C THR A 256 24.40 -2.98 -6.70
N LYS A 257 24.62 -3.35 -7.97
CA LYS A 257 25.89 -3.16 -8.70
C LYS A 257 26.07 -1.68 -9.09
N THR A 258 27.12 -1.41 -9.86
CA THR A 258 27.40 -0.07 -10.42
C THR A 258 26.46 0.34 -11.55
N THR A 259 25.54 -0.53 -11.96
CA THR A 259 24.50 -0.24 -12.95
C THR A 259 23.36 0.50 -12.29
N SER A 260 22.54 1.18 -13.10
CA SER A 260 21.26 1.73 -12.64
C SER A 260 20.21 1.32 -13.64
N CYS A 261 19.48 0.24 -13.32
CA CYS A 261 18.61 -0.45 -14.27
C CYS A 261 17.29 -0.89 -13.64
N PRO A 262 16.14 -0.72 -14.33
CA PRO A 262 14.82 -1.09 -13.85
C PRO A 262 14.50 -2.55 -14.22
N TYR A 263 15.35 -3.49 -13.81
CA TYR A 263 15.18 -4.90 -14.21
C TYR A 263 13.98 -5.56 -13.54
N ASP A 264 13.77 -5.27 -12.26
CA ASP A 264 12.74 -5.89 -11.43
C ASP A 264 11.43 -5.11 -11.55
N ARG A 265 10.32 -5.80 -11.84
CA ARG A 265 9.03 -5.18 -12.13
C ARG A 265 7.90 -5.75 -11.29
N ILE A 266 6.85 -4.94 -11.14
CA ILE A 266 5.55 -5.33 -10.60
C ILE A 266 4.49 -4.79 -11.56
N ILE A 267 3.62 -5.68 -12.01
CA ILE A 267 2.52 -5.41 -12.94
C ILE A 267 1.23 -5.96 -12.33
N LEU A 268 0.15 -5.20 -12.39
CA LEU A 268 -1.17 -5.61 -11.91
C LEU A 268 -2.15 -5.81 -13.07
N ALA A 269 -2.89 -6.91 -13.03
CA ALA A 269 -4.06 -7.15 -13.86
C ALA A 269 -5.30 -7.41 -12.98
N GLY A 270 -6.49 -7.18 -13.53
CA GLY A 270 -7.76 -7.31 -12.82
C GLY A 270 -8.17 -6.04 -12.05
N SER A 271 -9.45 -5.68 -12.20
CA SER A 271 -9.94 -4.37 -11.75
C SER A 271 -10.04 -4.22 -10.24
N THR A 272 -10.18 -5.31 -9.49
CA THR A 272 -10.29 -5.27 -8.03
C THR A 272 -8.92 -5.05 -7.42
N LEU A 273 -7.92 -5.78 -7.89
CA LEU A 273 -6.52 -5.66 -7.48
C LEU A 273 -5.97 -4.28 -7.80
N GLN A 274 -6.17 -3.78 -9.02
CA GLN A 274 -5.72 -2.45 -9.42
C GLN A 274 -6.30 -1.34 -8.55
N LYS A 275 -7.59 -1.45 -8.15
CA LYS A 275 -8.23 -0.50 -7.22
C LYS A 275 -7.78 -0.68 -5.77
N ALA A 276 -7.35 -1.89 -5.40
CA ALA A 276 -6.88 -2.19 -4.06
C ALA A 276 -5.42 -1.79 -3.84
N ALA A 277 -4.59 -1.75 -4.88
CA ALA A 277 -3.22 -1.30 -4.78
C ALA A 277 -3.14 0.18 -4.39
N TYR A 278 -2.30 0.50 -3.41
CA TYR A 278 -2.06 1.88 -3.02
C TYR A 278 -1.19 2.56 -4.07
N TYR A 279 -1.69 3.68 -4.59
CA TYR A 279 -0.94 4.54 -5.50
C TYR A 279 0.42 4.94 -4.91
N LYS A 280 1.47 4.92 -5.75
CA LYS A 280 2.87 5.28 -5.40
C LYS A 280 3.50 4.48 -4.26
N THR A 281 2.94 3.35 -3.87
CA THR A 281 3.59 2.45 -2.88
C THR A 281 4.51 1.41 -3.52
N ALA A 282 4.42 1.22 -4.83
CA ALA A 282 5.32 0.37 -5.56
C ALA A 282 6.72 1.00 -5.60
N THR A 283 7.71 0.36 -4.98
CA THR A 283 9.07 0.91 -4.85
C THR A 283 10.12 -0.19 -4.73
N THR A 284 11.36 0.18 -5.04
CA THR A 284 12.56 -0.56 -4.67
C THR A 284 12.86 -0.41 -3.17
N TYR A 285 13.30 -1.48 -2.52
CA TYR A 285 13.83 -1.46 -1.15
C TYR A 285 15.36 -1.45 -1.15
N TYR A 286 15.96 -0.27 -1.00
CA TYR A 286 17.41 -0.09 -0.91
C TYR A 286 17.95 -0.58 0.44
N PHE A 287 18.09 -1.90 0.60
CA PHE A 287 18.44 -2.53 1.88
C PHE A 287 19.80 -2.06 2.41
N ASP A 288 20.71 -1.68 1.53
CA ASP A 288 22.04 -1.19 1.85
C ASP A 288 21.98 0.18 2.53
N GLU A 289 21.10 1.06 2.07
CA GLU A 289 20.82 2.36 2.66
C GLU A 289 20.05 2.22 3.97
N VAL A 290 18.96 1.44 3.95
CA VAL A 290 18.06 1.28 5.10
C VAL A 290 18.73 0.61 6.30
N LEU A 291 19.66 -0.32 6.03
CA LEU A 291 20.44 -1.00 7.07
C LEU A 291 21.78 -0.33 7.36
N GLY A 292 22.13 0.74 6.63
CA GLY A 292 23.38 1.49 6.84
C GLY A 292 24.63 0.69 6.49
N ILE A 293 24.54 -0.24 5.54
CA ILE A 293 25.65 -1.11 5.09
C ILE A 293 26.24 -0.70 3.73
N LYS A 294 25.84 0.46 3.19
CA LYS A 294 26.31 1.00 1.88
C LYS A 294 27.83 1.01 1.70
N SER A 295 28.61 1.13 2.78
CA SER A 295 30.08 1.09 2.74
C SER A 295 30.68 -0.32 2.66
N ASN A 296 29.87 -1.37 2.78
CA ASN A 296 30.30 -2.76 2.79
C ASN A 296 29.89 -3.46 1.47
N SER A 297 30.59 -3.12 0.39
CA SER A 297 30.32 -3.64 -0.96
C SER A 297 30.36 -5.16 -1.04
N ASP A 298 31.29 -5.79 -0.32
CA ASP A 298 31.48 -7.24 -0.34
C ASP A 298 30.24 -7.94 0.25
N LEU A 299 29.73 -7.43 1.38
CA LEU A 299 28.51 -7.96 1.98
C LEU A 299 27.29 -7.74 1.07
N ILE A 300 27.14 -6.56 0.47
CA ILE A 300 26.03 -6.27 -0.45
C ILE A 300 26.06 -7.26 -1.63
N GLN A 301 27.24 -7.49 -2.20
CA GLN A 301 27.43 -8.41 -3.31
C GLN A 301 27.20 -9.88 -2.91
N ASP A 302 27.51 -10.26 -1.67
CA ASP A 302 27.20 -11.59 -1.13
C ASP A 302 25.70 -11.77 -0.86
N ILE A 303 24.97 -10.69 -0.58
CA ILE A 303 23.51 -10.70 -0.36
C ILE A 303 22.77 -10.88 -1.68
N SER A 304 22.87 -9.93 -2.60
CA SER A 304 22.26 -9.99 -3.93
C SER A 304 22.76 -8.83 -4.81
N ASP A 305 22.80 -9.05 -6.12
CA ASP A 305 22.98 -8.00 -7.11
C ASP A 305 21.70 -7.24 -7.48
N HIS A 306 20.57 -7.61 -6.87
CA HIS A 306 19.27 -6.95 -7.03
C HIS A 306 18.71 -6.47 -5.69
N TYR A 307 18.00 -5.35 -5.71
CA TYR A 307 17.15 -4.91 -4.61
C TYR A 307 15.76 -5.55 -4.74
N PRO A 308 15.05 -5.81 -3.63
CA PRO A 308 13.65 -6.19 -3.69
C PRO A 308 12.80 -5.05 -4.24
N VAL A 309 11.74 -5.39 -4.98
CA VAL A 309 10.66 -4.47 -5.32
C VAL A 309 9.39 -4.89 -4.58
N GLY A 310 8.56 -3.93 -4.16
CA GLY A 310 7.32 -4.24 -3.44
C GLY A 310 6.23 -3.20 -3.60
N VAL A 311 4.99 -3.59 -3.34
CA VAL A 311 3.78 -2.77 -3.41
C VAL A 311 2.89 -3.04 -2.19
N MET A 312 2.08 -2.06 -1.81
CA MET A 312 1.09 -2.22 -0.74
C MET A 312 -0.33 -2.37 -1.32
N ILE A 313 -1.04 -3.38 -0.86
CA ILE A 313 -2.44 -3.65 -1.17
C ILE A 313 -3.30 -3.26 0.04
N ARG A 314 -4.43 -2.61 -0.24
CA ARG A 314 -5.36 -2.09 0.77
C ARG A 314 -5.84 -3.17 1.73
N GLY A 315 -5.79 -2.85 3.02
CA GLY A 315 -6.33 -3.68 4.09
C GLY A 315 -7.86 -3.77 4.09
N SER A 316 -8.41 -4.83 4.67
CA SER A 316 -9.86 -4.98 4.83
C SER A 316 -10.50 -3.90 5.69
N VAL A 317 -11.76 -3.59 5.35
CA VAL A 317 -12.66 -2.85 6.21
C VAL A 317 -13.32 -3.85 7.16
N PRO A 318 -13.25 -3.68 8.49
CA PRO A 318 -13.98 -4.54 9.41
C PRO A 318 -15.48 -4.53 9.13
N ALA A 319 -16.14 -5.67 9.32
CA ALA A 319 -17.59 -5.80 9.13
C ALA A 319 -18.39 -4.75 9.91
N SER A 320 -17.94 -4.43 11.14
CA SER A 320 -18.52 -3.39 12.00
C SER A 320 -18.57 -2.00 11.36
N VAL A 321 -17.65 -1.69 10.44
CA VAL A 321 -17.58 -0.41 9.72
C VAL A 321 -18.35 -0.50 8.39
N SER A 322 -18.34 -1.66 7.73
CA SER A 322 -19.10 -1.91 6.49
C SER A 322 -20.62 -1.83 6.71
N ASP A 323 -21.11 -2.40 7.81
CA ASP A 323 -22.55 -2.47 8.11
C ASP A 323 -23.18 -1.08 8.37
N LEU A 324 -22.39 -0.13 8.88
CA LEU A 324 -22.79 1.28 9.06
C LEU A 324 -22.96 2.03 7.73
N TYR A 325 -22.24 1.61 6.67
CA TYR A 325 -22.23 2.26 5.36
C TYR A 325 -23.29 1.72 4.40
N SER A 326 -23.64 0.43 4.52
CA SER A 326 -24.65 -0.19 3.64
C SER A 326 -26.08 0.32 3.91
N SER A 327 -26.34 0.92 5.08
CA SER A 327 -27.65 1.50 5.42
C SER A 327 -27.91 2.90 4.85
N SER A 328 -26.92 3.59 4.28
CA SER A 328 -27.03 5.02 3.92
C SER A 328 -27.07 5.35 2.42
N SER A 329 -26.81 4.39 1.52
CA SER A 329 -26.52 4.69 0.10
C SER A 329 -27.67 4.45 -0.91
N ALA A 330 -28.90 4.19 -0.47
CA ALA A 330 -30.04 4.05 -1.36
C ALA A 330 -30.79 5.39 -1.56
N ASN A 331 -30.28 6.27 -2.44
CA ASN A 331 -31.03 7.19 -3.31
C ASN A 331 -30.22 8.44 -3.69
N SER A 332 -29.73 8.54 -4.92
CA SER A 332 -29.85 9.80 -5.69
C SER A 332 -29.50 9.57 -7.17
N SER A 333 -30.39 10.04 -8.04
CA SER A 333 -30.21 10.09 -9.49
C SER A 333 -30.65 11.47 -9.97
N GLU A 334 -29.72 12.36 -10.31
CA GLU A 334 -30.02 13.57 -11.09
C GLU A 334 -28.76 14.10 -11.82
N PRO A 335 -28.85 14.55 -13.09
CA PRO A 335 -27.71 15.04 -13.86
C PRO A 335 -27.50 16.55 -13.69
N ARG A 336 -26.23 17.00 -13.54
CA ARG A 336 -25.84 18.42 -13.47
C ARG A 336 -25.18 18.91 -14.77
N ALA A 337 -25.49 20.15 -15.14
CA ALA A 337 -24.89 20.92 -16.24
C ALA A 337 -23.38 21.19 -16.02
N PRO A 338 -22.58 21.43 -17.08
CA PRO A 338 -21.12 21.53 -16.95
C PRO A 338 -20.70 22.88 -16.32
N PRO A 339 -19.81 22.87 -15.31
CA PRO A 339 -19.26 24.09 -14.72
C PRO A 339 -18.11 24.67 -15.57
N SER A 340 -17.95 26.00 -15.52
CA SER A 340 -16.89 26.78 -16.17
C SER A 340 -15.50 26.64 -15.52
N GLU A 341 -15.35 25.74 -14.54
CA GLU A 341 -14.11 25.45 -13.83
C GLU A 341 -14.14 23.97 -13.42
N VAL A 342 -13.21 23.16 -13.94
CA VAL A 342 -13.10 21.75 -13.56
C VAL A 342 -12.28 21.66 -12.28
N ARG A 343 -12.81 20.94 -11.29
CA ARG A 343 -12.16 20.75 -9.99
C ARG A 343 -12.17 19.27 -9.66
N VAL A 344 -11.05 18.77 -9.17
CA VAL A 344 -10.97 17.44 -8.56
C VAL A 344 -11.27 17.60 -7.08
N SER A 345 -12.07 16.69 -6.53
CA SER A 345 -12.44 16.72 -5.12
C SER A 345 -12.32 15.36 -4.45
N VAL A 346 -12.03 15.40 -3.16
CA VAL A 346 -12.19 14.27 -2.26
C VAL A 346 -13.19 14.67 -1.18
N SER A 347 -14.11 13.75 -0.87
CA SER A 347 -15.19 14.03 0.07
C SER A 347 -15.32 12.93 1.12
N VAL A 348 -15.79 13.32 2.30
CA VAL A 348 -16.14 12.43 3.41
C VAL A 348 -17.51 12.84 3.93
N ASP A 349 -18.45 11.91 3.89
CA ASP A 349 -19.75 12.09 4.53
C ASP A 349 -19.61 11.95 6.04
N LEU A 350 -20.24 12.86 6.76
CA LEU A 350 -20.23 12.89 8.22
C LEU A 350 -21.39 12.07 8.78
N PRO A 351 -21.24 11.47 9.97
CA PRO A 351 -22.35 10.84 10.67
C PRO A 351 -23.54 11.81 10.79
N SER A 352 -24.75 11.28 10.60
CA SER A 352 -25.99 12.04 10.75
C SER A 352 -26.06 12.68 12.14
N GLN A 353 -26.27 13.99 12.18
CA GLN A 353 -26.32 14.73 13.44
C GLN A 353 -27.76 14.83 13.94
N PRO A 354 -28.03 14.50 15.22
CA PRO A 354 -29.34 14.75 15.81
C PRO A 354 -29.53 16.26 15.96
N CYS A 355 -30.62 16.77 15.37
CA CYS A 355 -31.06 18.16 15.42
C CYS A 355 -30.32 19.15 14.48
N TRP A 356 -30.94 19.39 13.31
CA TRP A 356 -30.58 20.47 12.37
C TRP A 356 -30.38 21.84 13.03
N SER A 357 -31.16 22.16 14.07
CA SER A 357 -31.06 23.43 14.80
C SER A 357 -29.70 23.65 15.47
N LYS A 358 -29.02 22.59 15.93
CA LYS A 358 -27.68 22.68 16.55
C LYS A 358 -26.62 23.04 15.49
N VAL A 359 -26.69 22.38 14.33
CA VAL A 359 -25.82 22.66 13.18
C VAL A 359 -26.08 24.06 12.62
N PHE A 360 -27.35 24.42 12.45
CA PHE A 360 -27.77 25.74 11.98
C PHE A 360 -27.27 26.87 12.90
N ASN A 361 -27.43 26.74 14.22
CA ASN A 361 -26.96 27.74 15.18
C ASN A 361 -25.44 27.85 15.24
N LEU A 362 -24.72 26.73 15.15
CA LEU A 362 -23.26 26.74 15.06
C LEU A 362 -22.79 27.53 13.82
N MET A 363 -23.41 27.25 12.68
CA MET A 363 -23.05 27.89 11.41
C MET A 363 -23.45 29.36 11.37
N GLN A 364 -24.55 29.74 12.03
CA GLN A 364 -24.92 31.14 12.28
C GLN A 364 -23.91 31.83 13.21
N GLY A 365 -23.39 31.15 14.23
CA GLY A 365 -22.33 31.68 15.09
C GLY A 365 -21.06 32.05 14.31
N TRP A 366 -20.75 31.27 13.26
CA TRP A 366 -19.68 31.58 12.31
C TRP A 366 -19.99 32.75 11.37
N THR A 367 -21.23 33.25 11.33
CA THR A 367 -21.61 34.48 10.61
C THR A 367 -21.58 35.74 11.47
N SER A 368 -21.65 35.62 12.80
CA SER A 368 -22.02 36.74 13.69
C SER A 368 -20.90 37.35 14.54
N GLU A 369 -19.64 36.91 14.45
CA GLU A 369 -18.53 37.56 15.18
C GLU A 369 -17.31 37.86 14.29
N SER A 370 -17.32 39.07 13.72
CA SER A 370 -16.23 40.01 13.96
C SER A 370 -16.56 40.81 15.24
N GLN A 371 -15.66 40.77 16.25
CA GLN A 371 -15.69 41.47 17.57
C GLN A 371 -16.63 40.84 18.62
N GLU A 372 -16.26 40.60 19.88
CA GLU A 372 -15.22 41.12 20.79
C GLU A 372 -15.04 40.09 21.93
N GLY A 373 -13.82 39.60 22.23
CA GLY A 373 -13.59 38.86 23.49
C GLY A 373 -12.71 37.61 23.51
N CYS A 374 -11.87 37.34 22.50
CA CYS A 374 -10.70 36.45 22.66
C CYS A 374 -9.65 36.76 21.59
N PRO A 375 -8.48 37.30 21.94
CA PRO A 375 -7.41 37.47 20.96
C PRO A 375 -6.81 36.09 20.66
N VAL A 376 -7.17 35.51 19.52
CA VAL A 376 -6.49 34.33 18.97
C VAL A 376 -5.30 34.83 18.15
N HIS A 377 -4.10 34.71 18.70
CA HIS A 377 -2.88 34.87 17.91
C HIS A 377 -2.77 33.69 16.94
N GLY A 378 -2.81 33.96 15.63
CA GLY A 378 -2.34 33.03 14.59
C GLY A 378 -3.34 32.56 13.53
N LEU A 379 -4.58 33.06 13.46
CA LEU A 379 -5.57 32.63 12.45
C LEU A 379 -6.35 33.80 11.81
N SER A 380 -5.71 34.94 11.59
CA SER A 380 -6.38 36.13 11.01
C SER A 380 -6.64 36.06 9.50
N GLU A 381 -6.50 34.89 8.84
CA GLU A 381 -6.67 34.80 7.38
C GLU A 381 -7.85 33.96 6.86
N LEU A 382 -8.62 33.22 7.67
CA LEU A 382 -9.60 32.29 7.09
C LEU A 382 -10.99 32.36 7.73
N SER A 383 -11.65 33.51 7.60
CA SER A 383 -13.11 33.57 7.70
C SER A 383 -13.72 32.80 6.51
N PRO A 384 -14.59 31.80 6.73
CA PRO A 384 -15.23 31.08 5.64
C PRO A 384 -16.19 31.99 4.88
N GLN A 385 -16.39 31.72 3.60
CA GLN A 385 -17.61 32.14 2.92
C GLN A 385 -18.76 31.28 3.45
N VAL A 386 -19.85 31.93 3.87
CA VAL A 386 -20.99 31.26 4.48
C VAL A 386 -22.26 31.54 3.70
N ALA A 387 -23.00 30.48 3.37
CA ALA A 387 -24.33 30.55 2.78
C ALA A 387 -25.29 29.65 3.57
N ILE A 388 -26.32 30.24 4.17
CA ILE A 388 -27.28 29.53 5.04
C ILE A 388 -28.70 29.81 4.56
N SER A 389 -29.53 28.77 4.48
CA SER A 389 -30.98 28.82 4.28
C SER A 389 -31.69 27.98 5.35
N SER A 390 -33.02 27.91 5.30
CA SER A 390 -33.81 27.13 6.26
C SER A 390 -33.47 25.64 6.31
N ASN A 391 -32.93 25.07 5.23
CA ASN A 391 -32.65 23.62 5.10
C ASN A 391 -31.26 23.30 4.53
N LEU A 392 -30.42 24.30 4.30
CA LEU A 392 -29.09 24.17 3.72
C LEU A 392 -28.12 25.08 4.47
N ALA A 393 -26.92 24.60 4.70
CA ALA A 393 -25.84 25.44 5.18
C ALA A 393 -24.53 25.00 4.52
N PHE A 394 -23.79 25.98 4.04
CA PHE A 394 -22.57 25.79 3.26
C PHE A 394 -21.51 26.74 3.78
N LEU A 395 -20.34 26.17 4.10
CA LEU A 395 -19.15 26.91 4.47
C LEU A 395 -18.01 26.53 3.55
N GLU A 396 -17.23 27.53 3.15
CA GLU A 396 -16.07 27.34 2.29
C GLU A 396 -14.88 28.14 2.80
N TRP A 397 -13.75 27.47 2.98
CA TRP A 397 -12.45 28.07 3.27
C TRP A 397 -11.53 27.92 2.07
N SER A 398 -10.74 28.94 1.79
CA SER A 398 -9.61 28.83 0.85
C SER A 398 -8.38 28.32 1.58
N ALA A 399 -7.54 27.52 0.93
CA ALA A 399 -6.27 27.09 1.47
C ALA A 399 -5.19 27.14 0.39
N THR A 400 -3.95 27.38 0.83
CA THR A 400 -2.76 27.43 -0.04
C THR A 400 -2.34 26.02 -0.48
N ASP A 401 -2.44 25.07 0.44
CA ASP A 401 -1.98 23.69 0.30
C ASP A 401 -2.89 22.75 1.14
N VAL A 402 -2.66 21.44 0.99
CA VAL A 402 -3.43 20.41 1.72
C VAL A 402 -3.23 20.52 3.23
N ASP A 403 -2.01 20.81 3.69
CA ASP A 403 -1.70 20.90 5.11
C ASP A 403 -2.43 22.06 5.79
N GLY A 404 -2.46 23.23 5.15
CA GLY A 404 -3.22 24.39 5.59
C GLY A 404 -4.72 24.09 5.67
N ALA A 405 -5.27 23.38 4.67
CA ALA A 405 -6.68 22.96 4.70
C ALA A 405 -6.97 21.99 5.87
N LEU A 406 -6.06 21.05 6.14
CA LEU A 406 -6.20 20.10 7.24
C LEU A 406 -5.99 20.74 8.61
N GLN A 407 -5.15 21.76 8.73
CA GLN A 407 -4.99 22.55 9.95
C GLN A 407 -6.30 23.27 10.32
N VAL A 408 -6.97 23.88 9.34
CA VAL A 408 -8.30 24.50 9.53
C VAL A 408 -9.31 23.46 10.03
N LEU A 409 -9.37 22.29 9.39
CA LEU A 409 -10.28 21.22 9.83
C LEU A 409 -9.95 20.68 11.21
N THR A 410 -8.67 20.50 11.52
CA THR A 410 -8.23 20.01 12.83
C THR A 410 -8.63 20.99 13.92
N HIS A 411 -8.50 22.29 13.66
CA HIS A 411 -8.97 23.32 14.58
C HIS A 411 -10.49 23.27 14.78
N LEU A 412 -11.26 23.21 13.69
CA LEU A 412 -12.72 23.15 13.75
C LEU A 412 -13.23 21.87 14.44
N SER A 413 -12.58 20.73 14.18
CA SER A 413 -12.89 19.45 14.82
C SER A 413 -12.58 19.46 16.31
N THR A 414 -11.53 20.18 16.74
CA THR A 414 -11.23 20.35 18.16
C THR A 414 -12.30 21.16 18.88
N GLN A 415 -12.84 22.20 18.24
CA GLN A 415 -13.87 23.06 18.82
C GLN A 415 -15.28 22.45 18.74
N HIS A 416 -15.57 21.71 17.68
CA HIS A 416 -16.89 21.17 17.38
C HIS A 416 -16.83 19.69 16.95
N PRO A 417 -16.31 18.80 17.81
CA PRO A 417 -16.10 17.38 17.47
C PRO A 417 -17.41 16.65 17.17
N ASP A 418 -18.53 17.14 17.70
CA ASP A 418 -19.86 16.60 17.41
C ASP A 418 -20.21 16.78 15.93
N VAL A 419 -19.92 17.94 15.35
CA VAL A 419 -20.31 18.28 13.97
C VAL A 419 -19.23 17.86 12.97
N ILE A 420 -17.96 17.98 13.35
CA ILE A 420 -16.80 17.59 12.55
C ILE A 420 -15.99 16.59 13.37
N PRO A 421 -16.32 15.29 13.26
CA PRO A 421 -15.62 14.27 14.03
C PRO A 421 -14.16 14.17 13.60
N PRO A 422 -13.20 13.96 14.54
CA PRO A 422 -11.79 13.78 14.21
C PRO A 422 -11.55 12.66 13.18
N GLN A 423 -12.38 11.62 13.20
CA GLN A 423 -12.33 10.52 12.23
C GLN A 423 -12.58 11.02 10.80
N ALA A 424 -13.50 11.97 10.62
CA ALA A 424 -13.78 12.52 9.30
C ALA A 424 -12.62 13.38 8.79
N VAL A 425 -11.97 14.14 9.68
CA VAL A 425 -10.74 14.89 9.35
C VAL A 425 -9.62 13.95 8.93
N ALA A 426 -9.43 12.84 9.66
CA ALA A 426 -8.43 11.83 9.35
C ALA A 426 -8.68 11.15 7.99
N VAL A 427 -9.92 10.74 7.72
CA VAL A 427 -10.29 10.11 6.44
C VAL A 427 -10.13 11.11 5.29
N LEU A 428 -10.50 12.39 5.49
CA LEU A 428 -10.35 13.40 4.45
C LEU A 428 -8.87 13.70 4.19
N GLY A 429 -8.06 13.84 5.24
CA GLY A 429 -6.61 14.02 5.12
C GLY A 429 -5.94 12.84 4.42
N TYR A 430 -6.37 11.61 4.72
CA TYR A 430 -5.92 10.43 4.02
C TYR A 430 -6.24 10.49 2.52
N LYS A 431 -7.50 10.77 2.16
CA LYS A 431 -7.93 10.91 0.76
C LYS A 431 -7.22 12.05 0.04
N ALA A 432 -6.92 13.14 0.73
CA ALA A 432 -6.23 14.29 0.16
C ALA A 432 -4.75 14.00 -0.10
N GLY A 433 -4.08 13.32 0.83
CA GLY A 433 -2.64 12.99 0.72
C GLY A 433 -2.31 11.77 -0.15
N HIS A 434 -3.29 10.90 -0.46
CA HIS A 434 -3.06 9.62 -1.14
C HIS A 434 -4.04 9.35 -2.30
N GLY A 435 -4.79 10.38 -2.73
CA GLY A 435 -5.81 10.27 -3.77
C GLY A 435 -5.58 11.24 -4.92
N ALA A 436 -6.64 11.52 -5.68
CA ALA A 436 -6.56 12.35 -6.88
C ALA A 436 -5.96 13.74 -6.62
N LEU A 437 -6.11 14.33 -5.43
CA LEU A 437 -5.51 15.63 -5.09
C LEU A 437 -3.96 15.64 -5.00
N SER A 438 -3.35 14.45 -4.98
CA SER A 438 -1.88 14.27 -4.91
C SER A 438 -1.28 13.77 -6.23
N ASP A 439 -2.09 13.71 -7.29
CA ASP A 439 -1.68 13.29 -8.63
C ASP A 439 -1.16 14.49 -9.44
N PRO A 440 0.16 14.61 -9.70
CA PRO A 440 0.70 15.72 -10.49
C PRO A 440 0.23 15.70 -11.96
N ALA A 441 -0.26 14.55 -12.47
CA ALA A 441 -0.73 14.45 -13.85
C ALA A 441 -2.01 15.27 -14.10
N ILE A 442 -2.78 15.59 -13.06
CA ILE A 442 -4.01 16.38 -13.18
C ILE A 442 -3.79 17.91 -12.99
N TYR A 443 -2.56 18.37 -12.78
CA TYR A 443 -2.24 19.78 -12.51
C TYR A 443 -1.27 20.43 -13.52
N ALA A 444 -1.19 19.92 -14.75
CA ALA A 444 -0.52 20.56 -15.90
C ALA A 444 0.86 21.22 -15.61
N ALA A 445 1.75 20.49 -14.95
CA ALA A 445 3.12 20.89 -14.55
C ALA A 445 3.27 21.68 -13.23
N GLU A 446 2.19 21.93 -12.50
CA GLU A 446 2.27 22.29 -11.09
C GLU A 446 2.60 21.04 -10.26
N ARG A 447 3.61 21.14 -9.38
CA ARG A 447 4.00 20.01 -8.51
C ARG A 447 3.04 19.79 -7.35
N GLU A 448 2.21 20.78 -7.02
CA GLU A 448 1.25 20.76 -5.92
C GLU A 448 -0.08 21.39 -6.35
N PRO A 449 -1.21 20.90 -5.83
CA PRO A 449 -2.54 21.45 -6.13
C PRO A 449 -2.62 22.91 -5.70
N GLN A 450 -3.11 23.79 -6.58
CA GLN A 450 -3.38 25.19 -6.24
C GLN A 450 -4.87 25.50 -6.05
N HIS A 451 -5.11 26.64 -5.39
CA HIS A 451 -6.45 27.17 -5.14
C HIS A 451 -7.38 26.16 -4.43
N LEU A 452 -6.88 25.52 -3.37
CA LEU A 452 -7.67 24.55 -2.62
C LEU A 452 -8.87 25.24 -1.97
N ARG A 453 -10.01 24.55 -2.01
CA ARG A 453 -11.22 24.92 -1.31
C ARG A 453 -11.66 23.76 -0.44
N LEU A 454 -11.67 24.02 0.85
CA LEU A 454 -12.28 23.17 1.84
C LEU A 454 -13.73 23.62 2.01
N SER A 455 -14.69 22.69 1.93
CA SER A 455 -16.09 23.00 2.16
C SER A 455 -16.75 22.03 3.12
N LEU A 456 -17.68 22.57 3.91
CA LEU A 456 -18.63 21.83 4.73
C LEU A 456 -20.03 22.14 4.22
N LEU A 457 -20.70 21.13 3.68
CA LEU A 457 -22.07 21.22 3.21
C LEU A 457 -22.97 20.42 4.13
N CYS A 458 -23.99 21.05 4.70
CA CYS A 458 -24.98 20.40 5.55
C CYS A 458 -26.40 20.64 5.00
N ARG A 459 -27.24 19.61 5.05
CA ARG A 459 -28.66 19.65 4.63
C ARG A 459 -29.55 19.11 5.74
N SER A 460 -30.72 19.72 5.88
CA SER A 460 -31.77 19.23 6.77
C SER A 460 -32.56 18.10 6.12
N HIS A 461 -32.71 16.98 6.82
CA HIS A 461 -33.56 15.86 6.39
C HIS A 461 -34.26 15.25 7.62
N HIS A 462 -35.59 15.27 7.66
CA HIS A 462 -36.38 14.74 8.80
C HIS A 462 -35.88 15.16 10.20
N GLN A 463 -35.50 16.44 10.37
CA GLN A 463 -34.91 17.02 11.60
C GLN A 463 -33.46 16.64 11.92
N GLU A 464 -32.85 15.74 11.13
CA GLU A 464 -31.43 15.42 11.18
C GLU A 464 -30.63 16.33 10.24
N ALA A 465 -29.33 16.46 10.49
CA ALA A 465 -28.40 17.10 9.57
C ALA A 465 -27.52 16.05 8.87
N LEU A 466 -27.54 16.07 7.54
CA LEU A 466 -26.62 15.30 6.71
C LEU A 466 -25.54 16.25 6.23
N CYS A 467 -24.29 15.98 6.62
CA CYS A 467 -23.16 16.85 6.35
C CYS A 467 -22.07 16.11 5.56
N SER A 468 -21.35 16.83 4.71
CA SER A 468 -20.20 16.32 3.97
C SER A 468 -19.05 17.33 4.02
N LEU A 469 -17.85 16.85 4.29
CA LEU A 469 -16.61 17.61 4.09
C LEU A 469 -16.05 17.31 2.71
N THR A 470 -15.63 18.35 2.00
CA THR A 470 -15.01 18.22 0.68
C THR A 470 -13.79 19.10 0.59
N LEU A 471 -12.65 18.53 0.21
CA LEU A 471 -11.48 19.27 -0.23
C LEU A 471 -11.42 19.20 -1.76
N SER A 472 -11.28 20.34 -2.41
CA SER A 472 -11.20 20.41 -3.87
C SER A 472 -10.06 21.31 -4.32
N ALA A 473 -9.40 20.93 -5.41
CA ALA A 473 -8.40 21.74 -6.08
C ALA A 473 -8.81 21.97 -7.53
N ARG A 474 -8.39 23.10 -8.08
CA ARG A 474 -8.61 23.39 -9.50
C ARG A 474 -7.73 22.48 -10.33
N THR A 475 -8.26 21.94 -11.43
CA THR A 475 -7.49 21.15 -12.39
C THR A 475 -7.63 21.78 -13.77
N ASP A 476 -6.59 21.61 -14.59
CA ASP A 476 -6.56 22.00 -16.00
C ASP A 476 -6.88 20.83 -16.94
N VAL A 477 -7.21 19.66 -16.38
CA VAL A 477 -7.58 18.45 -17.12
C VAL A 477 -9.09 18.24 -16.99
N ASN A 478 -9.77 18.14 -18.14
CA ASN A 478 -11.22 17.95 -18.23
C ASN A 478 -11.68 16.56 -17.81
#